data_AF-A0A9D0GAQ2-F1
#
_entry.id   AF-A0A9D0GAQ2-F1
#
_cell.length_a   1.000
_cell.length_b   1.000
_cell.length_c   1.000
_cell.angle_alpha   90.00
_cell.angle_beta   90.00
_cell.angle_gamma   90.00
#
_symmetry.space_group_name_H-M   'P 1'
#
loop_
_entity.id
_entity.type
_entity.pdbx_description
1 polymer ?
#
loop_
_entity_poly.entity_id
_entity_poly.type
_entity_poly.pdbx_seq_one_letter_code
_entity_poly.pdbx_strand_id
1 'polypeptide(L)'
;MSTDSASSQYQYWQQFTIQPSDLDYLANFLMERERPHTVDELARELVRYRQEQLTELARRSLSQGRVYHPAEAYHVGEQLIFPHLGNALGEVIAVRAGRNPEYEPFSVIKVQLEDDEREFVAELQHPHKLNELTLLPANEASPEEIFACCGDHIRSVLLEALEQDPQFVNVAHMWFLQGLLVEISPGSLNIAEAMLDMAGGGPMRTEELMEEIDLPPEVPEELRKFSLEYALLRDSRFDEVGPAGYALWYLRSLEPKEVLETPPLLQYVPIPYNRQVLDEAMLSLERRASDEWSELPATESLDESTTVVLNYPHWRSGTLPLAPHVAHLF
;
A
#
# COMPACT_ATOMS: atom_id res chain seq x y z
N MET A 1 -1.07 4.78 32.60
CA MET A 1 -1.91 5.73 31.82
C MET A 1 -1.37 5.83 30.40
N SER A 2 -1.12 4.69 29.75
CA SER A 2 -0.39 4.60 28.46
C SER A 2 -1.26 4.01 27.34
N THR A 3 -2.56 3.83 27.58
CA THR A 3 -3.48 3.11 26.67
C THR A 3 -4.33 4.06 25.81
N ASP A 4 -4.59 5.28 26.28
CA ASP A 4 -5.49 6.21 25.57
C ASP A 4 -4.78 7.05 24.50
N SER A 5 -3.49 7.33 24.67
CA SER A 5 -2.62 7.96 23.67
C SER A 5 -2.48 7.09 22.41
N ALA A 6 -2.19 5.81 22.62
CA ALA A 6 -2.08 4.82 21.54
C ALA A 6 -3.36 4.76 20.70
N SER A 7 -4.53 4.78 21.36
CA SER A 7 -5.84 4.71 20.72
C SER A 7 -6.11 5.85 19.72
N SER A 8 -5.65 7.06 20.03
CA SER A 8 -5.81 8.22 19.14
C SER A 8 -4.89 8.15 17.91
N GLN A 9 -3.69 7.61 18.07
CA GLN A 9 -2.75 7.41 16.96
C GLN A 9 -3.24 6.32 16.00
N TYR A 10 -3.78 5.21 16.52
CA TYR A 10 -4.37 4.16 15.69
C TYR A 10 -5.58 4.67 14.91
N GLN A 11 -6.42 5.53 15.51
CA GLN A 11 -7.57 6.11 14.82
C GLN A 11 -7.16 7.03 13.65
N TYR A 12 -6.04 7.74 13.76
CA TYR A 12 -5.48 8.52 12.66
C TYR A 12 -5.04 7.63 11.49
N TRP A 13 -4.31 6.54 11.76
CA TRP A 13 -3.84 5.62 10.71
C TRP A 13 -4.96 4.79 10.07
N GLN A 14 -6.06 4.57 10.78
CA GLN A 14 -7.28 3.97 10.22
C GLN A 14 -8.04 4.89 9.26
N GLN A 15 -7.83 6.21 9.36
CA GLN A 15 -8.42 7.21 8.46
C GLN A 15 -7.34 7.84 7.57
N PHE A 16 -6.24 7.14 7.36
CA PHE A 16 -5.10 7.65 6.63
C PHE A 16 -5.48 7.94 5.18
N THR A 17 -5.14 9.14 4.72
CA THR A 17 -5.33 9.56 3.33
C THR A 17 -4.03 10.14 2.80
N ILE A 18 -3.72 9.78 1.56
CA ILE A 18 -2.52 10.24 0.88
C ILE A 18 -2.71 11.67 0.43
N GLN A 19 -1.72 12.49 0.76
CA GLN A 19 -1.65 13.88 0.32
C GLN A 19 -0.70 13.98 -0.88
N PRO A 20 -0.86 14.96 -1.77
CA PRO A 20 0.06 15.15 -2.91
C PRO A 20 1.53 15.27 -2.50
N SER A 21 1.81 15.90 -1.35
CA SER A 21 3.16 16.02 -0.79
C SER A 21 3.81 14.68 -0.45
N ASP A 22 3.01 13.65 -0.18
CA ASP A 22 3.52 12.30 0.06
C ASP A 22 4.02 11.65 -1.23
N LEU A 23 3.27 11.84 -2.33
CA LEU A 23 3.68 11.34 -3.65
C LEU A 23 4.94 12.07 -4.12
N ASP A 24 5.04 13.39 -3.92
CA ASP A 24 6.25 14.15 -4.21
C ASP A 24 7.44 13.64 -3.39
N TYR A 25 7.23 13.31 -2.12
CA TYR A 25 8.27 12.72 -1.28
C TYR A 25 8.70 11.34 -1.80
N LEU A 26 7.76 10.46 -2.13
CA LEU A 26 8.06 9.14 -2.67
C LEU A 26 8.77 9.22 -4.03
N ALA A 27 8.40 10.18 -4.88
CA ALA A 27 9.11 10.44 -6.13
C ALA A 27 10.57 10.83 -5.89
N ASN A 28 10.81 11.77 -4.97
CA ASN A 28 12.18 12.15 -4.59
C ASN A 28 12.95 10.96 -3.99
N PHE A 29 12.31 10.16 -3.14
CA PHE A 29 12.92 8.96 -2.56
C PHE A 29 13.34 7.95 -3.65
N LEU A 30 12.46 7.67 -4.63
CA LEU A 30 12.78 6.79 -5.75
C LEU A 30 13.91 7.34 -6.63
N MET A 31 13.91 8.65 -6.85
CA MET A 31 14.97 9.33 -7.59
C MET A 31 16.33 9.23 -6.88
N GLU A 32 16.38 9.41 -5.56
CA GLU A 32 17.61 9.32 -4.77
C GLU A 32 18.13 7.88 -4.66
N ARG A 33 17.23 6.90 -4.60
CA ARG A 33 17.58 5.48 -4.46
C ARG A 33 17.96 4.81 -5.76
N GLU A 34 17.53 5.39 -6.90
CA GLU A 34 17.77 4.90 -8.26
C GLU A 34 17.40 3.42 -8.48
N ARG A 35 16.42 2.92 -7.71
CA ARG A 35 15.95 1.54 -7.78
C ARG A 35 14.44 1.42 -7.59
N PRO A 36 13.79 0.44 -8.25
CA PRO A 36 12.39 0.15 -8.04
C PRO A 36 12.14 -0.43 -6.65
N HIS A 37 10.93 -0.20 -6.12
CA HIS A 37 10.57 -0.58 -4.75
C HIS A 37 9.19 -1.23 -4.68
N THR A 38 8.99 -2.14 -3.72
CA THR A 38 7.67 -2.74 -3.49
C THR A 38 6.73 -1.73 -2.83
N VAL A 39 5.41 -1.94 -2.98
CA VAL A 39 4.39 -1.17 -2.24
C VAL A 39 4.63 -1.25 -0.73
N ASP A 40 5.03 -2.41 -0.23
CA ASP A 40 5.32 -2.63 1.19
C ASP A 40 6.47 -1.73 1.69
N GLU A 41 7.55 -1.63 0.92
CA GLU A 41 8.68 -0.76 1.25
C GLU A 41 8.30 0.71 1.18
N LEU A 42 7.61 1.13 0.11
CA LEU A 42 7.15 2.51 -0.05
C LEU A 42 6.17 2.90 1.07
N ALA A 43 5.28 2.01 1.46
CA ALA A 43 4.35 2.24 2.57
C ALA A 43 5.09 2.41 3.91
N ARG A 44 6.12 1.59 4.19
CA ARG A 44 6.94 1.74 5.40
C ARG A 44 7.72 3.05 5.42
N GLU A 45 8.29 3.45 4.29
CA GLU A 45 9.00 4.73 4.17
C GLU A 45 8.03 5.92 4.31
N LEU A 46 6.84 5.82 3.74
CA LEU A 46 5.80 6.84 3.89
C LEU A 46 5.36 7.02 5.35
N VAL A 47 5.16 5.92 6.08
CA VAL A 47 4.84 5.97 7.51
C VAL A 47 5.95 6.65 8.29
N ARG A 48 7.22 6.31 8.02
CA ARG A 48 8.38 6.93 8.65
C ARG A 48 8.43 8.44 8.39
N TYR A 49 8.30 8.84 7.13
CA TYR A 49 8.28 10.25 6.73
C TYR A 49 7.17 11.04 7.44
N ARG A 50 5.96 10.47 7.52
CA ARG A 50 4.84 11.10 8.22
C ARG A 50 5.08 11.21 9.72
N GLN A 51 5.68 10.22 10.35
CA GLN A 51 6.06 10.33 11.76
C GLN A 51 7.12 11.40 11.98
N GLU A 52 8.14 11.49 11.12
CA GLU A 52 9.18 12.52 11.21
C GLU A 52 8.59 13.92 11.02
N GLN A 53 7.69 14.10 10.05
CA GLN A 53 6.92 15.34 9.85
C GLN A 53 6.14 15.74 11.11
N LEU A 54 5.38 14.80 11.69
CA LEU A 54 4.62 15.05 12.92
C LEU A 54 5.54 15.38 14.10
N THR A 55 6.67 14.69 14.20
CA THR A 55 7.70 14.93 15.23
C THR A 55 8.31 16.32 15.11
N GLU A 56 8.66 16.73 13.89
CA GLU A 56 9.26 18.02 13.62
C GLU A 56 8.25 19.16 13.86
N LEU A 57 7.00 18.97 13.46
CA LEU A 57 5.91 19.91 13.78
C LEU A 57 5.71 20.02 15.30
N ALA A 58 5.74 18.90 16.03
CA ALA A 58 5.64 18.90 17.48
C ALA A 58 6.85 19.60 18.12
N ARG A 59 8.08 19.37 17.64
CA ARG A 59 9.29 20.05 18.12
C ARG A 59 9.25 21.55 17.88
N ARG A 60 8.84 21.99 16.69
CA ARG A 60 8.69 23.40 16.34
C ARG A 60 7.61 24.08 17.17
N SER A 61 6.52 23.37 17.43
CA SER A 61 5.48 23.85 18.34
C SER A 61 6.07 23.98 19.75
N LEU A 62 6.71 22.94 20.29
CA LEU A 62 7.29 22.99 21.64
C LEU A 62 8.40 24.04 21.81
N SER A 63 9.15 24.38 20.76
CA SER A 63 10.15 25.46 20.82
C SER A 63 9.54 26.86 20.74
N GLN A 64 8.32 26.98 20.22
CA GLN A 64 7.56 28.22 20.12
C GLN A 64 6.72 28.52 21.39
N GLY A 65 6.41 27.53 22.21
CA GLY A 65 5.67 27.72 23.45
C GLY A 65 5.28 26.41 24.14
N ARG A 66 4.82 26.51 25.38
CA ARG A 66 4.33 25.35 26.13
C ARG A 66 2.90 25.00 25.68
N VAL A 67 2.59 23.72 25.49
CA VAL A 67 1.23 23.31 25.10
C VAL A 67 0.26 23.63 26.25
N TYR A 68 -0.87 24.23 25.93
CA TYR A 68 -1.91 24.54 26.91
C TYR A 68 -2.69 23.28 27.32
N HIS A 69 -2.68 23.00 28.62
CA HIS A 69 -3.40 21.95 29.31
C HIS A 69 -4.18 22.57 30.49
N PRO A 70 -5.52 22.41 30.53
CA PRO A 70 -6.33 22.96 31.62
C PRO A 70 -5.97 22.53 33.04
N ALA A 71 -5.28 21.40 33.23
CA ALA A 71 -4.83 20.94 34.55
C ALA A 71 -3.59 21.68 35.07
N GLU A 72 -2.83 22.34 34.21
CA GLU A 72 -1.58 23.00 34.59
C GLU A 72 -1.81 24.43 35.08
N ALA A 73 -0.83 24.95 35.82
CA ALA A 73 -0.76 26.34 36.23
C ALA A 73 0.16 27.13 35.28
N TYR A 74 -0.25 28.36 34.96
CA TYR A 74 0.47 29.25 34.04
C TYR A 74 0.67 30.64 34.65
N HIS A 75 1.76 31.31 34.28
CA HIS A 75 2.10 32.63 34.77
C HIS A 75 1.94 33.70 33.68
N VAL A 76 1.78 34.95 34.11
CA VAL A 76 1.72 36.12 33.21
C VAL A 76 3.04 36.26 32.45
N GLY A 77 2.98 36.34 31.12
CA GLY A 77 4.11 36.41 30.20
C GLY A 77 4.55 35.06 29.61
N GLU A 78 3.90 33.94 29.95
CA GLU A 78 4.19 32.65 29.31
C GLU A 78 3.53 32.53 27.93
N GLN A 79 4.27 31.99 26.96
CA GLN A 79 3.75 31.65 25.63
C GLN A 79 3.20 30.23 25.62
N LEU A 80 1.92 30.13 25.25
CA LEU A 80 1.16 28.90 25.21
C LEU A 80 0.68 28.59 23.79
N ILE A 81 0.64 27.31 23.46
CA ILE A 81 0.11 26.81 22.18
C ILE A 81 -1.20 26.10 22.42
N PHE A 82 -2.19 26.42 21.59
CA PHE A 82 -3.53 25.86 21.67
C PHE A 82 -3.79 24.92 20.48
N PRO A 83 -3.62 23.59 20.65
CA PRO A 83 -3.83 22.62 19.56
C PRO A 83 -5.24 22.67 18.95
N HIS A 84 -6.23 22.97 19.79
CA HIS A 84 -7.66 23.05 19.45
C HIS A 84 -8.02 24.25 18.58
N LEU A 85 -7.12 25.23 18.50
CA LEU A 85 -7.27 26.42 17.69
C LEU A 85 -6.31 26.40 16.49
N GLY A 86 -5.89 25.21 16.05
CA GLY A 86 -4.96 25.06 14.92
C GLY A 86 -3.52 25.41 15.27
N ASN A 87 -3.06 25.07 16.48
CA ASN A 87 -1.74 25.43 17.02
C ASN A 87 -1.51 26.94 17.14
N ALA A 88 -2.57 27.70 17.42
CA ALA A 88 -2.45 29.14 17.65
C ALA A 88 -1.56 29.43 18.87
N LEU A 89 -0.66 30.39 18.71
CA LEU A 89 0.27 30.84 19.73
C LEU A 89 -0.36 32.02 20.49
N GLY A 90 -0.33 31.96 21.82
CA GLY A 90 -0.88 33.03 22.64
C GLY A 90 -0.08 33.29 23.91
N GLU A 91 -0.06 34.55 24.34
CA GLU A 91 0.66 34.99 25.54
C GLU A 91 -0.30 35.23 26.71
N VAL A 92 0.03 34.73 27.90
CA VAL A 92 -0.80 34.92 29.11
C VAL A 92 -0.67 36.35 29.62
N ILE A 93 -1.76 37.13 29.55
CA ILE A 93 -1.80 38.53 30.00
C ILE A 93 -2.23 38.64 31.48
N ALA A 94 -3.13 37.78 31.93
CA ALA A 94 -3.67 37.84 33.29
C ALA A 94 -4.08 36.46 33.80
N VAL A 95 -3.99 36.27 35.12
CA VAL A 95 -4.45 35.07 35.81
C VAL A 95 -5.41 35.51 36.92
N ARG A 96 -6.62 34.96 36.94
CA ARG A 96 -7.64 35.22 37.97
C ARG A 96 -8.12 33.90 38.57
N ALA A 97 -8.50 33.90 39.85
CA ALA A 97 -9.14 32.73 40.45
C ALA A 97 -10.54 32.52 39.84
N GLY A 98 -10.82 31.31 39.37
CA GLY A 98 -12.13 30.90 38.91
C GLY A 98 -13.10 30.79 40.07
N ARG A 99 -14.36 31.18 39.84
CA ARG A 99 -15.45 30.98 40.80
C ARG A 99 -16.53 30.14 40.14
N ASN A 100 -16.57 28.85 40.48
CA ASN A 100 -17.69 27.98 40.10
C ASN A 100 -17.99 27.02 41.27
N PRO A 101 -19.20 27.08 41.87
CA PRO A 101 -19.58 26.26 43.02
C PRO A 101 -19.44 24.74 42.82
N GLU A 102 -19.43 24.26 41.58
CA GLU A 102 -19.33 22.83 41.26
C GLU A 102 -17.90 22.34 40.95
N TYR A 103 -16.94 23.26 40.70
CA TYR A 103 -15.62 22.91 40.15
C TYR A 103 -14.45 23.62 40.84
N GLU A 104 -14.59 24.03 42.10
CA GLU A 104 -13.48 24.62 42.87
C GLU A 104 -12.46 23.56 43.32
N PRO A 105 -11.14 23.85 43.27
CA PRO A 105 -10.49 25.07 42.78
C PRO A 105 -10.04 24.97 41.31
N PHE A 106 -10.20 26.06 40.53
CA PHE A 106 -9.57 26.26 39.22
C PHE A 106 -9.25 27.75 39.01
N SER A 107 -8.26 28.03 38.18
CA SER A 107 -7.85 29.39 37.77
C SER A 107 -8.35 29.68 36.35
N VAL A 108 -8.46 30.95 35.96
CA VAL A 108 -8.78 31.39 34.60
C VAL A 108 -7.66 32.28 34.11
N ILE A 109 -7.05 31.90 32.99
CA ILE A 109 -6.01 32.66 32.31
C ILE A 109 -6.63 33.45 31.17
N LYS A 110 -6.21 34.70 31.00
CA LYS A 110 -6.55 35.52 29.83
C LYS A 110 -5.35 35.54 28.91
N VAL A 111 -5.53 35.09 27.67
CA VAL A 111 -4.48 34.88 26.69
C VAL A 111 -4.71 35.80 25.50
N GLN A 112 -3.66 36.52 25.08
CA GLN A 112 -3.62 37.26 23.83
C GLN A 112 -3.27 36.30 22.69
N LEU A 113 -4.18 36.09 21.75
CA LEU A 113 -3.85 35.50 20.45
C LEU A 113 -3.63 36.63 19.42
N GLU A 114 -3.12 36.28 18.23
CA GLU A 114 -2.70 37.23 17.18
C GLU A 114 -3.69 38.40 16.96
N ASP A 115 -5.01 38.15 16.96
CA ASP A 115 -6.03 39.19 16.77
C ASP A 115 -7.13 39.23 17.86
N ASP A 116 -7.14 38.30 18.82
CA ASP A 116 -8.25 38.12 19.78
C ASP A 116 -7.74 37.89 21.21
N GLU A 117 -8.39 38.50 22.19
CA GLU A 117 -8.23 38.16 23.61
C GLU A 117 -9.23 37.07 24.00
N ARG A 118 -8.75 35.93 24.51
CA ARG A 118 -9.62 34.82 24.97
C ARG A 118 -9.29 34.37 26.39
N GLU A 119 -10.32 33.92 27.10
CA GLU A 119 -10.20 33.39 28.45
C GLU A 119 -10.22 31.86 28.44
N PHE A 120 -9.29 31.24 29.15
CA PHE A 120 -9.08 29.80 29.23
C PHE A 120 -8.97 29.36 30.70
N VAL A 121 -9.23 28.09 30.98
CA VAL A 121 -9.28 27.53 32.34
C VAL A 121 -7.96 26.83 32.68
N ALA A 122 -7.32 27.20 33.79
CA ALA A 122 -6.11 26.58 34.31
C ALA A 122 -6.36 25.92 35.68
N GLU A 123 -5.44 25.06 36.14
CA GLU A 123 -5.51 24.35 37.43
C GLU A 123 -6.80 23.52 37.66
N LEU A 124 -7.45 23.05 36.59
CA LEU A 124 -8.64 22.22 36.70
C LEU A 124 -8.26 20.81 37.18
N GLN A 125 -8.61 20.46 38.42
CA GLN A 125 -8.36 19.12 38.98
C GLN A 125 -9.25 18.02 38.39
N HIS A 126 -10.32 18.39 37.68
CA HIS A 126 -11.20 17.44 37.01
C HIS A 126 -10.60 16.95 35.69
N PRO A 127 -10.82 15.67 35.33
CA PRO A 127 -10.39 15.14 34.05
C PRO A 127 -11.06 15.93 32.91
N HIS A 128 -10.24 16.42 31.98
CA HIS A 128 -10.69 17.20 30.83
C HIS A 128 -10.08 16.62 29.57
N LYS A 129 -10.87 16.48 28.49
CA LYS A 129 -10.41 15.95 27.19
C LYS A 129 -9.18 16.67 26.62
N LEU A 130 -8.98 17.93 27.00
CA LEU A 130 -7.86 18.78 26.56
C LEU A 130 -6.56 18.51 27.34
N ASN A 131 -6.65 17.85 28.51
CA ASN A 131 -5.48 17.34 29.23
C ASN A 131 -4.99 16.01 28.63
N GLU A 132 -5.87 15.29 27.93
CA GLU A 132 -5.54 14.05 27.20
C GLU A 132 -5.00 14.34 25.79
N LEU A 133 -5.37 15.50 25.22
CA LEU A 133 -4.80 16.04 23.99
C LEU A 133 -3.38 16.52 24.20
N THR A 134 -2.51 15.53 24.41
CA THR A 134 -1.10 15.65 24.12
C THR A 134 -1.01 15.84 22.61
N LEU A 135 -0.14 16.72 22.11
CA LEU A 135 0.25 16.75 20.69
C LEU A 135 0.91 15.42 20.20
N LEU A 136 0.79 14.38 21.04
CA LEU A 136 1.60 13.21 21.31
C LEU A 136 3.10 13.37 21.07
N PRO A 137 3.92 12.88 22.02
CA PRO A 137 5.32 12.71 21.75
C PRO A 137 5.44 11.72 20.58
N ALA A 138 6.35 12.06 19.70
CA ALA A 138 6.91 11.27 18.61
C ALA A 138 7.42 9.85 18.96
N ASN A 139 6.85 9.09 19.91
CA ASN A 139 7.57 7.92 20.41
C ASN A 139 6.81 6.78 21.13
N GLU A 140 5.50 6.59 20.96
CA GLU A 140 4.85 5.43 21.62
C GLU A 140 4.63 4.20 20.72
N ALA A 141 4.45 4.37 19.41
CA ALA A 141 4.35 3.24 18.48
C ALA A 141 5.45 3.32 17.41
N SER A 142 6.25 2.27 17.32
CA SER A 142 7.23 2.09 16.25
C SER A 142 6.54 2.06 14.87
N PRO A 143 7.23 2.47 13.79
CA PRO A 143 6.71 2.33 12.42
C PRO A 143 6.24 0.90 12.13
N GLU A 144 6.90 -0.09 12.74
CA GLU A 144 6.60 -1.52 12.61
C GLU A 144 5.26 -1.90 13.27
N GLU A 145 4.95 -1.35 14.44
CA GLU A 145 3.67 -1.60 15.13
C GLU A 145 2.49 -0.97 14.39
N ILE A 146 2.67 0.22 13.80
CA ILE A 146 1.64 0.86 12.97
C ILE A 146 1.43 0.05 11.68
N PHE A 147 2.49 -0.42 11.07
CA PHE A 147 2.40 -1.28 9.89
C PHE A 147 1.74 -2.63 10.21
N ALA A 148 1.96 -3.19 11.39
CA ALA A 148 1.29 -4.42 11.82
C ALA A 148 -0.23 -4.24 12.00
N CYS A 149 -0.68 -3.10 12.51
CA CYS A 149 -2.11 -2.86 12.76
C CYS A 149 -2.87 -2.25 11.56
N CYS A 150 -2.21 -1.42 10.75
CA CYS A 150 -2.85 -0.64 9.69
C CYS A 150 -2.17 -0.78 8.31
N GLY A 151 -1.19 -1.69 8.17
CA GLY A 151 -0.42 -1.86 6.94
C GLY A 151 -1.28 -2.21 5.73
N ASP A 152 -2.28 -3.08 5.87
CA ASP A 152 -3.19 -3.44 4.76
C ASP A 152 -3.96 -2.23 4.22
N HIS A 153 -4.46 -1.38 5.10
CA HIS A 153 -5.18 -0.17 4.71
C HIS A 153 -4.24 0.83 4.02
N ILE A 154 -3.07 1.08 4.62
CA ILE A 154 -2.08 2.01 4.06
C ILE A 154 -1.60 1.54 2.68
N ARG A 155 -1.36 0.23 2.52
CA ARG A 155 -0.98 -0.37 1.24
C ARG A 155 -2.04 -0.20 0.18
N SER A 156 -3.30 -0.46 0.53
CA SER A 156 -4.42 -0.34 -0.40
C SER A 156 -4.58 1.10 -0.87
N VAL A 157 -4.57 2.06 0.05
CA VAL A 157 -4.67 3.49 -0.27
C VAL A 157 -3.45 3.95 -1.10
N LEU A 158 -2.24 3.45 -0.79
CA LEU A 158 -1.03 3.77 -1.54
C LEU A 158 -1.05 3.20 -2.96
N LEU A 159 -1.49 1.95 -3.11
CA LEU A 159 -1.61 1.32 -4.42
C LEU A 159 -2.58 2.10 -5.30
N GLU A 160 -3.76 2.46 -4.79
CA GLU A 160 -4.73 3.28 -5.53
C GLU A 160 -4.16 4.65 -5.93
N ALA A 161 -3.41 5.29 -5.03
CA ALA A 161 -2.81 6.60 -5.32
C ALA A 161 -1.69 6.51 -6.37
N LEU A 162 -0.85 5.48 -6.32
CA LEU A 162 0.22 5.25 -7.28
C LEU A 162 -0.33 4.89 -8.67
N GLU A 163 -1.42 4.12 -8.75
CA GLU A 163 -2.08 3.78 -10.02
C GLU A 163 -2.73 4.98 -10.71
N GLN A 164 -3.25 5.94 -9.93
CA GLN A 164 -3.89 7.14 -10.49
C GLN A 164 -2.88 8.14 -11.05
N ASP A 165 -1.63 8.10 -10.60
CA ASP A 165 -0.62 9.08 -10.97
C ASP A 165 0.29 8.55 -12.10
N PRO A 166 0.26 9.16 -13.30
CA PRO A 166 1.01 8.67 -14.45
C PRO A 166 2.53 8.74 -14.27
N GLN A 167 3.04 9.47 -13.27
CA GLN A 167 4.47 9.53 -13.02
C GLN A 167 5.05 8.21 -12.51
N PHE A 168 4.21 7.37 -11.88
CA PHE A 168 4.61 6.07 -11.35
C PHE A 168 4.21 4.96 -12.32
N VAL A 169 5.07 3.97 -12.43
CA VAL A 169 4.84 2.78 -13.24
C VAL A 169 5.03 1.54 -12.40
N ASN A 170 4.20 0.53 -12.66
CA ASN A 170 4.26 -0.77 -12.02
C ASN A 170 4.79 -1.84 -12.97
N VAL A 171 5.71 -2.67 -12.49
CA VAL A 171 6.15 -3.91 -13.14
C VAL A 171 6.34 -4.95 -12.04
N ALA A 172 5.68 -6.11 -12.15
CA ALA A 172 5.83 -7.23 -11.21
C ALA A 172 5.76 -6.82 -9.71
N HIS A 173 4.76 -5.99 -9.35
CA HIS A 173 4.56 -5.44 -7.99
C HIS A 173 5.63 -4.46 -7.49
N MET A 174 6.57 -4.08 -8.36
CA MET A 174 7.59 -3.08 -8.12
C MET A 174 7.17 -1.75 -8.77
N TRP A 175 7.43 -0.66 -8.08
CA TRP A 175 7.08 0.69 -8.50
C TRP A 175 8.31 1.55 -8.73
N PHE A 176 8.30 2.32 -9.81
CA PHE A 176 9.35 3.29 -10.12
C PHE A 176 8.82 4.51 -10.87
N LEU A 177 9.67 5.53 -11.08
CA LEU A 177 9.32 6.73 -11.83
C LEU A 177 9.48 6.54 -13.34
N GLN A 178 8.43 6.82 -14.10
CA GLN A 178 8.43 6.72 -15.56
C GLN A 178 9.51 7.59 -16.20
N GLY A 179 9.69 8.81 -15.71
CA GLY A 179 10.63 9.78 -16.28
C GLY A 179 12.11 9.43 -16.09
N LEU A 180 12.42 8.44 -15.26
CA LEU A 180 13.79 7.98 -14.98
C LEU A 180 14.10 6.63 -15.64
N LEU A 181 13.14 6.05 -16.37
CA LEU A 181 13.38 4.81 -17.10
C LEU A 181 14.35 5.00 -18.26
N VAL A 182 15.09 3.94 -18.54
CA VAL A 182 15.91 3.85 -19.75
C VAL A 182 14.98 3.70 -20.95
N GLU A 183 15.16 4.54 -21.95
CA GLU A 183 14.42 4.42 -23.20
C GLU A 183 14.90 3.16 -23.95
N ILE A 184 14.01 2.18 -24.09
CA ILE A 184 14.28 0.94 -24.81
C ILE A 184 13.96 1.16 -26.29
N SER A 185 14.98 1.02 -27.14
CA SER A 185 14.82 1.19 -28.58
C SER A 185 13.99 0.04 -29.18
N PRO A 186 13.26 0.27 -30.28
CA PRO A 186 12.63 -0.82 -31.03
C PRO A 186 13.63 -1.88 -31.51
N GLY A 187 14.89 -1.49 -31.73
CA GLY A 187 15.98 -2.41 -32.07
C GLY A 187 16.28 -3.39 -30.94
N SER A 188 16.30 -2.91 -29.70
CA SER A 188 16.48 -3.74 -28.50
C SER A 188 15.36 -4.79 -28.36
N LEU A 189 14.12 -4.38 -28.63
CA LEU A 189 12.97 -5.31 -28.62
C LEU A 189 13.07 -6.35 -29.75
N ASN A 190 13.59 -5.98 -30.92
CA ASN A 190 13.81 -6.93 -32.01
C ASN A 190 14.93 -7.94 -31.68
N ILE A 191 15.94 -7.53 -30.92
CA ILE A 191 16.97 -8.45 -30.41
C ILE A 191 16.33 -9.43 -29.42
N ALA A 192 15.52 -8.95 -28.48
CA ALA A 192 14.78 -9.81 -27.56
C ALA A 192 13.89 -10.82 -28.28
N GLU A 193 13.15 -10.38 -29.31
CA GLU A 193 12.35 -11.26 -30.16
C GLU A 193 13.22 -12.33 -30.85
N ALA A 194 14.35 -11.94 -31.45
CA ALA A 194 15.24 -12.90 -32.10
C ALA A 194 15.82 -13.94 -31.12
N MET A 195 16.16 -13.52 -29.89
CA MET A 195 16.63 -14.44 -28.84
C MET A 195 15.56 -15.45 -28.44
N LEU A 196 14.34 -14.99 -28.22
CA LEU A 196 13.22 -15.87 -27.90
C LEU A 196 12.87 -16.79 -29.07
N ASP A 197 12.93 -16.32 -30.32
CA ASP A 197 12.70 -17.15 -31.52
C ASP A 197 13.76 -18.25 -31.63
N MET A 198 15.04 -17.92 -31.40
CA MET A 198 16.14 -18.90 -31.33
C MET A 198 15.95 -19.92 -30.21
N ALA A 199 15.31 -19.53 -29.10
CA ALA A 199 14.94 -20.40 -27.99
C ALA A 199 13.63 -21.18 -28.23
N GLY A 200 13.01 -21.08 -29.43
CA GLY A 200 11.76 -21.76 -29.75
C GLY A 200 10.53 -21.15 -29.06
N GLY A 201 10.58 -19.86 -28.75
CA GLY A 201 9.52 -19.09 -28.10
C GLY A 201 9.81 -18.72 -26.65
N GLY A 202 10.76 -19.37 -25.97
CA GLY A 202 11.06 -19.15 -24.54
C GLY A 202 10.80 -20.40 -23.69
N PRO A 203 10.63 -20.28 -22.36
CA PRO A 203 10.72 -19.05 -21.55
C PRO A 203 12.17 -18.59 -21.34
N MET A 204 12.41 -17.29 -21.33
CA MET A 204 13.71 -16.69 -21.04
C MET A 204 13.62 -15.62 -19.95
N ARG A 205 14.64 -15.54 -19.10
CA ARG A 205 14.71 -14.50 -18.06
C ARG A 205 15.13 -13.15 -18.64
N THR A 206 14.69 -12.07 -17.99
CA THR A 206 15.12 -10.71 -18.35
C THR A 206 16.64 -10.57 -18.33
N GLU A 207 17.33 -11.18 -17.34
CA GLU A 207 18.78 -11.10 -17.24
C GLU A 207 19.49 -11.72 -18.44
N GLU A 208 18.97 -12.82 -18.98
CA GLU A 208 19.51 -13.48 -20.17
C GLU A 208 19.33 -12.61 -21.42
N LEU A 209 18.18 -11.95 -21.56
CA LEU A 209 17.92 -10.99 -22.65
C LEU A 209 18.86 -9.78 -22.58
N MET A 210 19.20 -9.32 -21.36
CA MET A 210 20.10 -8.18 -21.15
C MET A 210 21.56 -8.46 -21.55
N GLU A 211 21.99 -9.72 -21.68
CA GLU A 211 23.37 -10.04 -22.07
C GLU A 211 23.69 -9.62 -23.51
N GLU A 212 22.69 -9.69 -24.41
CA GLU A 212 22.84 -9.36 -25.84
C GLU A 212 22.26 -7.98 -26.18
N ILE A 213 21.42 -7.40 -25.32
CA ILE A 213 20.86 -6.06 -25.51
C ILE A 213 21.84 -5.03 -24.94
N ASP A 214 22.36 -4.19 -25.82
CA ASP A 214 23.24 -3.08 -25.42
C ASP A 214 22.45 -1.98 -24.70
N LEU A 215 22.45 -2.03 -23.36
CA LEU A 215 21.85 -1.03 -22.48
C LEU A 215 22.94 -0.18 -21.80
N PRO A 216 22.75 1.15 -21.67
CA PRO A 216 23.74 2.06 -21.12
C PRO A 216 24.31 1.58 -19.77
N PRO A 217 25.61 1.24 -19.67
CA PRO A 217 26.20 0.67 -18.46
C PRO A 217 26.30 1.65 -17.30
N GLU A 218 26.07 2.95 -17.55
CA GLU A 218 26.02 4.00 -16.53
C GLU A 218 24.82 3.85 -15.59
N VAL A 219 23.77 3.16 -16.04
CA VAL A 219 22.53 2.98 -15.27
C VAL A 219 22.62 1.72 -14.40
N PRO A 220 22.16 1.77 -13.14
CA PRO A 220 22.08 0.59 -12.27
C PRO A 220 21.38 -0.60 -12.95
N GLU A 221 21.89 -1.80 -12.69
CA GLU A 221 21.37 -3.04 -13.29
C GLU A 221 19.88 -3.26 -12.99
N GLU A 222 19.45 -2.99 -11.75
CA GLU A 222 18.04 -3.10 -11.35
C GLU A 222 17.13 -2.18 -12.18
N LEU A 223 17.58 -0.96 -12.49
CA LEU A 223 16.81 0.00 -13.29
C LEU A 223 16.81 -0.39 -14.78
N ARG A 224 17.93 -0.91 -15.31
CA ARG A 224 17.96 -1.47 -16.67
C ARG A 224 17.02 -2.65 -16.83
N LYS A 225 17.03 -3.57 -15.87
CA LYS A 225 16.11 -4.72 -15.82
C LYS A 225 14.66 -4.26 -15.79
N PHE A 226 14.32 -3.38 -14.85
CA PHE A 226 12.97 -2.84 -14.72
C PHE A 226 12.50 -2.11 -15.99
N SER A 227 13.39 -1.32 -16.62
CA SER A 227 13.07 -0.60 -17.86
C SER A 227 12.81 -1.56 -19.03
N LEU A 228 13.59 -2.65 -19.13
CA LEU A 228 13.39 -3.68 -20.15
C LEU A 228 12.08 -4.44 -19.92
N GLU A 229 11.81 -4.87 -18.69
CA GLU A 229 10.55 -5.56 -18.34
C GLU A 229 9.34 -4.67 -18.62
N TYR A 230 9.42 -3.38 -18.26
CA TYR A 230 8.38 -2.41 -18.58
C TYR A 230 8.13 -2.28 -20.09
N ALA A 231 9.19 -2.29 -20.90
CA ALA A 231 9.07 -2.21 -22.36
C ALA A 231 8.48 -3.49 -22.96
N LEU A 232 8.90 -4.67 -22.49
CA LEU A 232 8.39 -5.97 -22.93
C LEU A 232 6.91 -6.14 -22.59
N LEU A 233 6.49 -5.76 -21.39
CA LEU A 233 5.09 -5.87 -20.93
C LEU A 233 4.11 -5.05 -21.79
N ARG A 234 4.61 -3.97 -22.41
CA ARG A 234 3.81 -3.07 -23.26
C ARG A 234 3.80 -3.47 -24.73
N ASP A 235 4.69 -4.36 -25.14
CA ASP A 235 4.79 -4.82 -26.51
C ASP A 235 4.00 -6.13 -26.69
N SER A 236 3.02 -6.10 -27.60
CA SER A 236 2.10 -7.22 -27.83
C SER A 236 2.74 -8.53 -28.30
N ARG A 237 4.02 -8.50 -28.70
CA ARG A 237 4.76 -9.69 -29.15
C ARG A 237 5.17 -10.60 -27.99
N PHE A 238 5.35 -10.04 -26.81
CA PHE A 238 5.85 -10.76 -25.65
C PHE A 238 4.71 -11.05 -24.68
N ASP A 239 4.83 -12.18 -23.99
CA ASP A 239 3.97 -12.53 -22.87
C ASP A 239 4.82 -12.90 -21.66
N GLU A 240 4.30 -12.59 -20.47
CA GLU A 240 4.96 -12.91 -19.20
C GLU A 240 4.34 -14.21 -18.67
N VAL A 241 5.17 -15.25 -18.56
CA VAL A 241 4.73 -16.63 -18.26
C VAL A 241 5.39 -17.17 -16.98
N GLY A 242 6.00 -16.31 -16.19
CA GLY A 242 6.75 -16.67 -15.01
C GLY A 242 5.90 -16.80 -13.75
N PRO A 243 6.35 -17.59 -12.75
CA PRO A 243 5.71 -17.60 -11.45
C PRO A 243 5.93 -16.27 -10.72
N ALA A 244 5.07 -15.97 -9.75
CA ALA A 244 5.16 -14.75 -8.94
C ALA A 244 6.60 -14.48 -8.45
N GLY A 245 7.14 -13.32 -8.86
CA GLY A 245 8.50 -12.87 -8.51
C GLY A 245 9.60 -13.22 -9.53
N TYR A 246 9.30 -13.96 -10.59
CA TYR A 246 10.24 -14.26 -11.68
C TYR A 246 9.64 -13.82 -13.00
N ALA A 247 10.20 -12.79 -13.64
CA ALA A 247 9.82 -12.42 -15.00
C ALA A 247 10.39 -13.43 -16.00
N LEU A 248 9.52 -14.23 -16.60
CA LEU A 248 9.87 -15.11 -17.72
C LEU A 248 9.10 -14.68 -18.96
N TRP A 249 9.82 -14.46 -20.05
CA TRP A 249 9.26 -13.95 -21.28
C TRP A 249 9.10 -15.05 -22.31
N TYR A 250 7.97 -15.03 -23.00
CA TYR A 250 7.66 -15.92 -24.11
C TYR A 250 7.19 -15.12 -25.33
N LEU A 251 7.39 -15.66 -26.53
CA LEU A 251 6.83 -15.07 -27.76
C LEU A 251 5.42 -15.54 -27.99
N ARG A 252 4.50 -14.57 -28.03
CA ARG A 252 3.08 -14.81 -28.23
C ARG A 252 2.75 -15.50 -29.55
N SER A 253 3.56 -15.28 -30.59
CA SER A 253 3.40 -15.93 -31.89
C SER A 253 3.70 -17.43 -31.88
N LEU A 254 4.51 -17.90 -30.92
CA LEU A 254 4.93 -19.28 -30.77
C LEU A 254 4.21 -20.00 -29.63
N GLU A 255 3.31 -19.31 -28.93
CA GLU A 255 2.45 -19.94 -27.92
C GLU A 255 1.56 -21.01 -28.54
N PRO A 256 1.27 -22.09 -27.78
CA PRO A 256 0.23 -23.03 -28.15
C PRO A 256 -1.11 -22.29 -28.36
N LYS A 257 -1.85 -22.67 -29.40
CA LYS A 257 -3.13 -22.02 -29.73
C LYS A 257 -4.14 -22.11 -28.59
N GLU A 258 -4.05 -23.18 -27.81
CA GLU A 258 -4.90 -23.46 -26.66
C GLU A 258 -4.68 -22.49 -25.48
N VAL A 259 -3.56 -21.74 -25.47
CA VAL A 259 -3.31 -20.63 -24.52
C VAL A 259 -3.96 -19.34 -25.04
N LEU A 260 -3.90 -19.11 -26.35
CA LEU A 260 -4.46 -17.92 -27.00
C LEU A 260 -5.99 -17.96 -27.12
N GLU A 261 -6.56 -19.14 -27.33
CA GLU A 261 -7.99 -19.34 -27.53
C GLU A 261 -8.49 -20.50 -26.67
N THR A 262 -9.62 -20.31 -25.98
CA THR A 262 -10.25 -21.37 -25.19
C THR A 262 -10.62 -22.56 -26.09
N PRO A 263 -10.08 -23.76 -25.85
CA PRO A 263 -10.35 -24.95 -26.64
C PRO A 263 -11.86 -25.21 -26.78
N PRO A 264 -12.37 -25.68 -27.94
CA PRO A 264 -13.80 -25.89 -28.15
C PRO A 264 -14.48 -26.81 -27.13
N LEU A 265 -13.73 -27.74 -26.53
CA LEU A 265 -14.24 -28.65 -25.50
C LEU A 265 -14.42 -28.00 -24.13
N LEU A 266 -13.75 -26.87 -23.88
CA LEU A 266 -13.83 -26.08 -22.64
C LEU A 266 -14.81 -24.91 -22.76
N GLN A 267 -15.36 -24.67 -23.95
CA GLN A 267 -16.40 -23.67 -24.15
C GLN A 267 -17.72 -24.17 -23.58
N TYR A 268 -17.96 -23.83 -22.32
CA TYR A 268 -19.19 -24.17 -21.61
C TYR A 268 -20.31 -23.15 -21.92
N VAL A 269 -21.51 -23.67 -22.18
CA VAL A 269 -22.74 -22.87 -22.24
C VAL A 269 -23.54 -23.16 -20.97
N PRO A 270 -23.70 -22.16 -20.06
CA PRO A 270 -24.35 -22.38 -18.77
C PRO A 270 -25.76 -22.96 -18.89
N ILE A 271 -25.98 -24.08 -18.20
CA ILE A 271 -27.31 -24.68 -18.04
C ILE A 271 -27.80 -24.34 -16.64
N PRO A 272 -28.89 -23.56 -16.50
CA PRO A 272 -29.40 -23.21 -15.19
C PRO A 272 -29.94 -24.46 -14.48
N TYR A 273 -29.48 -24.69 -13.25
CA TYR A 273 -29.98 -25.76 -12.40
C TYR A 273 -30.21 -25.24 -10.97
N ASN A 274 -31.13 -25.88 -10.24
CA ASN A 274 -31.34 -25.57 -8.83
C ASN A 274 -30.48 -26.49 -7.97
N ARG A 275 -29.38 -25.97 -7.43
CA ARG A 275 -28.47 -26.73 -6.56
C ARG A 275 -29.13 -27.30 -5.30
N GLN A 276 -30.24 -26.73 -4.83
CA GLN A 276 -30.96 -27.21 -3.65
C GLN A 276 -31.62 -28.58 -3.84
N VAL A 277 -31.79 -29.03 -5.09
CA VAL A 277 -32.38 -30.35 -5.38
C VAL A 277 -31.35 -31.48 -5.41
N LEU A 278 -30.06 -31.16 -5.26
CA LEU A 278 -28.98 -32.15 -5.26
C LEU A 278 -28.88 -32.82 -3.88
N ASP A 279 -28.75 -34.15 -3.87
CA ASP A 279 -28.45 -34.90 -2.66
C ASP A 279 -26.95 -34.82 -2.28
N GLU A 280 -26.58 -35.34 -1.10
CA GLU A 280 -25.19 -35.29 -0.63
C GLU A 280 -24.20 -35.99 -1.58
N ALA A 281 -24.63 -37.07 -2.26
CA ALA A 281 -23.78 -37.80 -3.18
C ALA A 281 -23.52 -36.99 -4.46
N MET A 282 -24.54 -36.30 -4.98
CA MET A 282 -24.44 -35.39 -6.11
C MET A 282 -23.58 -34.16 -5.78
N LEU A 283 -23.76 -33.57 -4.60
CA LEU A 283 -22.93 -32.45 -4.14
C LEU A 283 -21.46 -32.86 -3.94
N SER A 284 -21.19 -34.08 -3.48
CA SER A 284 -19.83 -34.63 -3.40
C SER A 284 -19.21 -34.81 -4.79
N LEU A 285 -19.99 -35.25 -5.78
CA LEU A 285 -19.53 -35.40 -7.16
C LEU A 285 -19.25 -34.04 -7.82
N GLU A 286 -20.13 -33.05 -7.62
CA GLU A 286 -19.94 -31.67 -8.06
C GLU A 286 -18.59 -31.12 -7.58
N ARG A 287 -18.28 -31.24 -6.28
CA ARG A 287 -16.99 -30.78 -5.73
C ARG A 287 -15.79 -31.52 -6.31
N ARG A 288 -15.89 -32.83 -6.53
CA ARG A 288 -14.78 -33.61 -7.10
C ARG A 288 -14.55 -33.31 -8.57
N ALA A 289 -15.61 -33.00 -9.31
CA ALA A 289 -15.53 -32.70 -10.74
C ALA A 289 -15.34 -31.19 -11.01
N SER A 290 -14.95 -30.42 -9.99
CA SER A 290 -14.80 -28.98 -10.09
C SER A 290 -13.73 -28.58 -11.11
N ASP A 291 -14.06 -27.56 -11.89
CA ASP A 291 -13.24 -26.89 -12.90
C ASP A 291 -13.43 -25.36 -12.82
N GLU A 292 -12.96 -24.60 -13.82
CA GLU A 292 -13.06 -23.14 -13.90
C GLU A 292 -14.50 -22.60 -13.93
N TRP A 293 -15.49 -23.42 -14.29
CA TRP A 293 -16.90 -23.02 -14.39
C TRP A 293 -17.71 -23.33 -13.12
N SER A 294 -17.04 -23.83 -12.09
CA SER A 294 -17.71 -24.28 -10.87
C SER A 294 -18.07 -23.12 -9.94
N GLU A 295 -19.35 -22.98 -9.61
CA GLU A 295 -19.87 -21.97 -8.67
C GLU A 295 -19.67 -22.40 -7.19
N LEU A 296 -18.48 -22.89 -6.87
CA LEU A 296 -18.12 -23.30 -5.51
C LEU A 296 -17.33 -22.18 -4.83
N PRO A 297 -17.53 -21.96 -3.51
CA PRO A 297 -16.71 -21.00 -2.79
C PRO A 297 -15.25 -21.46 -2.85
N ALA A 298 -14.36 -20.55 -3.24
CA ALA A 298 -12.93 -20.76 -3.07
C ALA A 298 -12.68 -21.07 -1.58
N THR A 299 -12.21 -22.28 -1.30
CA THR A 299 -11.82 -22.67 0.04
C THR A 299 -10.31 -22.74 0.04
N GLU A 300 -9.66 -21.81 0.74
CA GLU A 300 -8.23 -21.89 1.01
C GLU A 300 -7.99 -23.05 1.97
N SER A 301 -7.79 -24.25 1.45
CA SER A 301 -7.33 -25.39 2.25
C SER A 301 -5.81 -25.26 2.44
N LEU A 302 -5.36 -25.08 3.68
CA LEU A 302 -3.95 -25.11 4.10
C LEU A 302 -3.32 -26.52 4.03
N ASP A 303 -3.88 -27.41 3.23
CA ASP A 303 -3.45 -28.80 3.15
C ASP A 303 -2.12 -28.92 2.38
N GLU A 304 -1.18 -29.74 2.88
CA GLU A 304 0.13 -29.98 2.25
C GLU A 304 0.03 -30.61 0.85
N SER A 305 -1.15 -31.10 0.45
CA SER A 305 -1.40 -31.70 -0.85
C SER A 305 -2.79 -31.35 -1.36
N THR A 306 -2.88 -30.88 -2.61
CA THR A 306 -4.15 -30.68 -3.31
C THR A 306 -4.39 -31.78 -4.35
N THR A 307 -5.66 -32.07 -4.65
CA THR A 307 -6.05 -32.98 -5.73
C THR A 307 -6.76 -32.19 -6.83
N VAL A 308 -6.24 -32.31 -8.04
CA VAL A 308 -6.82 -31.73 -9.26
C VAL A 308 -7.42 -32.87 -10.09
N VAL A 309 -8.71 -32.78 -10.42
CA VAL A 309 -9.37 -33.79 -11.27
C VAL A 309 -9.26 -33.37 -12.73
N LEU A 310 -8.47 -34.12 -13.49
CA LEU A 310 -8.35 -33.92 -14.92
C LEU A 310 -9.60 -34.47 -15.63
N ASN A 311 -10.59 -33.60 -15.86
CA ASN A 311 -11.80 -33.95 -16.59
C ASN A 311 -11.48 -34.23 -18.08
N TYR A 312 -12.44 -34.84 -18.80
CA TYR A 312 -12.23 -35.21 -20.20
C TYR A 312 -11.89 -34.02 -21.11
N PRO A 313 -12.58 -32.87 -21.05
CA PRO A 313 -12.22 -31.66 -21.78
C PRO A 313 -10.76 -31.22 -21.58
N HIS A 314 -10.28 -31.17 -20.33
CA HIS A 314 -8.91 -30.76 -20.03
C HIS A 314 -7.88 -31.80 -20.49
N TRP A 315 -8.13 -33.09 -20.22
CA TRP A 315 -7.26 -34.18 -20.67
C TRP A 315 -7.09 -34.17 -22.18
N ARG A 316 -8.18 -33.93 -22.92
CA ARG A 316 -8.16 -33.92 -24.39
C ARG A 316 -7.48 -32.68 -24.95
N SER A 317 -7.57 -31.55 -24.26
CA SER A 317 -7.01 -30.26 -24.68
C SER A 317 -5.59 -30.03 -24.16
N GLY A 318 -5.07 -30.91 -23.31
CA GLY A 318 -3.72 -30.76 -22.73
C GLY A 318 -3.61 -29.63 -21.70
N THR A 319 -4.75 -29.17 -21.15
CA THR A 319 -4.85 -28.06 -20.19
C THR A 319 -5.04 -28.58 -18.77
N LEU A 320 -4.84 -27.73 -17.75
CA LEU A 320 -5.22 -28.02 -16.36
C LEU A 320 -6.51 -27.27 -15.96
N PRO A 321 -7.40 -27.88 -15.14
CA PRO A 321 -8.55 -27.18 -14.59
C PRO A 321 -8.14 -26.13 -13.57
N LEU A 322 -8.69 -24.93 -13.69
CA LEU A 322 -8.54 -23.84 -12.72
C LEU A 322 -9.72 -23.82 -11.74
N ALA A 323 -9.89 -24.91 -11.00
CA ALA A 323 -10.96 -25.01 -10.01
C ALA A 323 -10.75 -24.03 -8.84
N PRO A 324 -11.82 -23.53 -8.19
CA PRO A 324 -11.71 -22.50 -7.14
C PRO A 324 -10.79 -22.85 -5.97
N HIS A 325 -10.61 -24.14 -5.64
CA HIS A 325 -9.74 -24.58 -4.55
C HIS A 325 -8.26 -24.67 -4.92
N VAL A 326 -7.90 -24.61 -6.21
CA VAL A 326 -6.50 -24.63 -6.69
C VAL A 326 -6.09 -23.38 -7.47
N ALA A 327 -7.04 -22.48 -7.76
CA ALA A 327 -6.77 -21.25 -8.50
C ALA A 327 -5.66 -20.39 -7.87
N HIS A 328 -5.50 -20.43 -6.54
CA HIS A 328 -4.44 -19.69 -5.83
C HIS A 328 -3.02 -20.25 -6.03
N LEU A 329 -2.86 -21.42 -6.66
CA LEU A 329 -1.57 -22.05 -6.91
C LEU A 329 -0.95 -21.66 -8.26
N PHE A 330 -1.72 -21.00 -9.13
CA PHE A 330 -1.35 -20.59 -10.48
C PHE A 330 -1.35 -19.07 -10.58
#